data_AF-A0A7R9YMV5-F1
#
_entry.id   AF-A0A7R9YMV5-F1
#
_cell.length_a   1.000
_cell.length_b   1.000
_cell.length_c   1.000
_cell.angle_alpha   90.00
_cell.angle_beta   90.00
_cell.angle_gamma   90.00
#
_symmetry.space_group_name_H-M   'P 1'
#
loop_
_entity.id
_entity.type
_entity.pdbx_description
1 polymer ?
#
loop_
_entity_poly.entity_id
_entity_poly.type
_entity_poly.pdbx_seq_one_letter_code
_entity_poly.pdbx_strand_id
1 'polypeptide(L)'
;LSHHMLFGLKAGQQKMSKSDVDSAIFMEDSAADVERKLMQAHCPRELPAESIVEADGAAGAGAEADPMHLVKDALQNPCLDYVKHVILSAPGATFKVGERTYMDAADVRADFLAGEISEQQLKRALVDAVNKVLQPVRAHFENDAAARELLAQVRQFSKEPAPPTLRRLALLSAADRACVVCAPLL
;
A
#
# COMPACT_ATOMS: atom_id res chain seq x y z
N LEU A 1 14.12 -10.09 9.49
CA LEU A 1 14.28 -8.80 8.77
C LEU A 1 12.89 -8.28 8.48
N SER A 2 12.47 -7.16 9.08
CA SER A 2 11.16 -6.53 8.85
C SER A 2 11.29 -5.43 7.80
N HIS A 3 10.30 -5.31 6.91
CA HIS A 3 10.21 -4.21 5.94
C HIS A 3 9.29 -3.10 6.46
N HIS A 4 9.42 -1.90 5.92
CA HIS A 4 8.54 -0.76 6.23
C HIS A 4 7.12 -1.03 5.73
N MET A 5 6.12 -0.73 6.57
CA MET A 5 4.71 -0.75 6.19
C MET A 5 4.33 0.58 5.53
N LEU A 6 3.97 0.56 4.25
CA LEU A 6 3.59 1.77 3.51
C LEU A 6 2.32 2.42 4.09
N PHE A 7 2.30 3.75 4.17
CA PHE A 7 1.14 4.52 4.63
C PHE A 7 -0.02 4.48 3.63
N GLY A 8 -1.24 4.64 4.14
CA GLY A 8 -2.43 4.80 3.29
C GLY A 8 -2.47 6.18 2.65
N LEU A 9 -3.06 6.31 1.46
CA LEU A 9 -3.14 7.59 0.75
C LEU A 9 -4.08 8.60 1.43
N LYS A 10 -5.07 8.13 2.21
CA LYS A 10 -6.01 8.99 2.94
C LYS A 10 -5.43 9.45 4.28
N ALA A 11 -5.88 10.61 4.75
CA ALA A 11 -5.48 11.16 6.05
C ALA A 11 -5.81 10.20 7.21
N GLY A 12 -4.91 10.10 8.19
CA GLY A 12 -5.09 9.28 9.40
C GLY A 12 -4.90 7.77 9.21
N GLN A 13 -4.55 7.31 8.00
CA GLN A 13 -4.34 5.89 7.73
C GLN A 13 -2.87 5.49 7.86
N GLN A 14 -2.52 4.82 8.95
CA GLN A 14 -1.17 4.29 9.18
C GLN A 14 -0.80 3.17 8.20
N LYS A 15 -1.78 2.54 7.54
CA LYS A 15 -1.59 1.42 6.62
C LYS A 15 -2.61 1.45 5.49
N MET A 16 -2.17 1.05 4.30
CA MET A 16 -3.07 0.82 3.17
C MET A 16 -4.15 -0.22 3.51
N SER A 17 -5.40 0.09 3.16
CA SER A 17 -6.56 -0.78 3.40
C SER A 17 -7.16 -1.30 2.09
N LYS A 18 -7.34 -2.63 1.98
CA LYS A 18 -7.99 -3.26 0.81
C LYS A 18 -9.45 -2.83 0.65
N SER A 19 -10.13 -2.51 1.75
CA SER A 19 -11.53 -2.09 1.77
C SER A 19 -11.75 -0.73 1.12
N ASP A 20 -10.74 0.14 1.14
CA ASP A 20 -10.81 1.49 0.58
C ASP A 20 -10.07 1.53 -0.76
N VAL A 21 -10.81 1.60 -1.86
CA VAL A 21 -10.24 1.62 -3.22
C VAL A 21 -9.27 2.79 -3.41
N ASP A 22 -9.54 3.95 -2.81
CA ASP A 22 -8.71 5.15 -2.94
C ASP A 22 -7.58 5.24 -1.89
N SER A 23 -7.52 4.30 -0.93
CA SER A 23 -6.44 4.25 0.07
C SER A 23 -5.16 3.63 -0.49
N ALA A 24 -5.29 2.75 -1.49
CA ALA A 24 -4.20 1.96 -2.04
C ALA A 24 -4.14 2.06 -3.57
N ILE A 25 -2.93 2.06 -4.11
CA ILE A 25 -2.69 1.93 -5.55
C ILE A 25 -2.60 0.44 -5.88
N PHE A 26 -3.44 -0.04 -6.79
CA PHE A 26 -3.40 -1.41 -7.29
C PHE A 26 -2.46 -1.51 -8.50
N MET A 27 -1.91 -2.70 -8.73
CA MET A 27 -0.90 -2.90 -9.79
C MET A 27 -1.49 -2.80 -11.19
N GLU A 28 -2.79 -3.03 -11.32
CA GLU A 28 -3.56 -2.95 -12.55
C GLU A 28 -4.33 -1.63 -12.73
N ASP A 29 -4.15 -0.67 -11.83
CA ASP A 29 -4.82 0.63 -11.94
C ASP A 29 -4.43 1.31 -13.26
N SER A 30 -5.39 1.99 -13.88
CA SER A 30 -5.12 2.79 -15.08
C SER A 30 -4.31 4.05 -14.74
N ALA A 31 -3.71 4.70 -15.74
CA ALA A 31 -2.96 5.94 -15.50
C ALA A 31 -3.83 7.04 -14.87
N ALA A 32 -5.10 7.12 -15.27
CA ALA A 32 -6.07 8.07 -14.72
C ALA A 32 -6.48 7.72 -13.28
N ASP A 33 -6.57 6.43 -12.93
CA ASP A 33 -6.88 6.01 -11.56
C ASP A 33 -5.72 6.32 -10.61
N VAL A 34 -4.48 6.06 -11.04
CA VAL A 34 -3.27 6.43 -10.29
C VAL A 34 -3.22 7.94 -10.06
N GLU A 35 -3.47 8.73 -11.12
CA GLU A 35 -3.51 10.19 -11.02
C GLU A 35 -4.58 10.66 -10.03
N ARG A 36 -5.80 10.13 -10.13
CA ARG A 36 -6.90 10.46 -9.21
C ARG A 36 -6.52 10.19 -7.75
N LYS A 37 -5.99 8.99 -7.46
CA LYS A 37 -5.63 8.56 -6.10
C LYS A 37 -4.50 9.40 -5.51
N LEU A 38 -3.43 9.64 -6.28
CA LEU A 38 -2.28 10.43 -5.81
C LEU A 38 -2.59 11.92 -5.69
N MET A 39 -3.42 12.47 -6.58
CA MET A 39 -3.82 13.88 -6.49
C MET A 39 -4.67 14.14 -5.24
N GLN A 40 -5.52 13.18 -4.85
CA GLN A 40 -6.33 13.22 -3.64
C GLN A 40 -5.58 12.82 -2.37
N ALA A 41 -4.36 12.27 -2.49
CA ALA A 41 -3.60 11.78 -1.35
C ALA A 41 -3.28 12.90 -0.35
N HIS A 42 -3.23 12.55 0.94
CA HIS A 42 -2.86 13.45 2.00
C HIS A 42 -1.38 13.84 1.89
N CYS A 43 -1.06 15.14 1.91
CA CYS A 43 0.31 15.62 1.78
C CYS A 43 0.58 16.83 2.71
N PRO A 44 0.67 16.60 4.02
CA PRO A 44 0.96 17.66 4.97
C PRO A 44 2.42 18.13 4.83
N ARG A 45 2.61 19.45 4.85
CA ARG A 45 3.92 20.12 4.91
C ARG A 45 4.36 20.43 6.33
N GLU A 46 3.39 20.76 7.17
CA GLU A 46 3.59 20.99 8.59
C GLU A 46 3.18 19.74 9.36
N LEU A 47 3.83 19.52 10.50
CA LEU A 47 3.42 18.46 11.42
C LEU A 47 1.96 18.71 11.80
N PRO A 48 1.07 17.72 11.67
CA PRO A 48 -0.30 17.88 12.12
C PRO A 48 -0.27 18.28 13.61
N ALA A 49 -1.00 19.33 13.97
CA ALA A 49 -1.09 19.84 15.34
C ALA A 49 -1.61 18.78 16.35
N GLU A 50 -2.09 17.64 15.85
CA GLU A 50 -2.69 16.54 16.60
C GLU A 50 -1.67 15.50 17.11
N SER A 51 -0.36 15.67 16.89
CA SER A 51 0.63 14.83 17.59
C SER A 51 0.77 15.17 19.09
N ILE A 52 -0.06 16.08 19.60
CA ILE A 52 -0.30 16.32 21.02
C ILE A 52 -1.82 16.39 21.26
N VAL A 53 -2.56 15.28 21.12
CA VAL A 53 -3.71 14.92 21.99
C VAL A 53 -4.28 13.55 21.59
N GLU A 54 -4.57 12.75 22.62
CA GLU A 54 -5.36 11.51 22.64
C GLU A 54 -4.78 10.26 21.93
N ALA A 55 -3.83 9.63 22.60
CA ALA A 55 -3.89 8.17 22.74
C ALA A 55 -5.12 7.81 23.60
N ASP A 56 -6.13 7.26 22.92
CA ASP A 56 -7.04 6.22 23.40
C ASP A 56 -7.95 6.51 24.60
N GLY A 57 -9.11 7.10 24.30
CA GLY A 57 -10.31 7.07 25.13
C GLY A 57 -11.42 6.18 24.57
N ALA A 58 -11.20 4.86 24.47
CA ALA A 58 -12.29 3.87 24.43
C ALA A 58 -11.80 2.48 24.89
N ALA A 59 -12.15 2.17 26.14
CA ALA A 59 -11.97 0.93 26.87
C ALA A 59 -11.96 -0.36 26.02
N GLY A 60 -10.82 -1.05 26.03
CA GLY A 60 -10.64 -2.43 25.59
C GLY A 60 -9.29 -2.95 26.04
N ALA A 61 -9.30 -3.81 27.06
CA ALA A 61 -8.12 -4.35 27.73
C ALA A 61 -7.09 -5.00 26.78
N GLY A 62 -5.81 -4.68 26.98
CA GLY A 62 -4.67 -5.35 26.36
C GLY A 62 -3.67 -4.40 25.72
N ALA A 63 -2.97 -3.61 26.53
CA ALA A 63 -1.82 -2.83 26.08
C ALA A 63 -0.64 -3.77 25.79
N GLU A 64 -0.52 -4.22 24.55
CA GLU A 64 0.78 -4.60 24.00
C GLU A 64 1.37 -3.37 23.33
N ALA A 65 2.39 -2.80 23.97
CA ALA A 65 3.23 -1.78 23.36
C ALA A 65 3.85 -2.39 22.10
N ASP A 66 3.38 -1.99 20.92
CA ASP A 66 3.94 -2.48 19.65
C ASP A 66 5.37 -1.94 19.51
N PRO A 67 6.43 -2.74 19.75
CA PRO A 67 7.81 -2.26 19.82
C PRO A 67 8.46 -2.15 18.43
N MET A 68 7.66 -2.13 17.36
CA MET A 68 8.12 -2.45 16.00
C MET A 68 8.14 -1.27 15.03
N HIS A 69 8.01 -0.02 15.52
CA HIS A 69 8.19 1.18 14.68
C HIS A 69 9.53 1.86 15.00
N LEU A 70 10.60 1.42 14.30
CA LEU A 70 11.98 1.86 14.51
C LEU A 70 12.23 3.33 14.12
N VAL A 71 11.36 3.96 13.30
CA VAL A 71 11.45 5.38 12.93
C VAL A 71 10.05 5.98 12.91
N LYS A 72 9.69 6.78 13.92
CA LYS A 72 8.43 7.53 13.94
C LYS A 72 8.55 8.74 13.03
N ASP A 73 8.10 8.60 11.78
CA ASP A 73 8.01 9.73 10.85
C ASP A 73 6.83 10.63 11.25
N ALA A 74 7.14 11.71 11.96
CA ALA A 74 6.15 12.59 12.58
C ALA A 74 5.20 13.31 11.59
N LEU A 75 5.54 13.35 10.30
CA LEU A 75 4.69 13.93 9.25
C LEU A 75 3.63 12.97 8.68
N GLN A 76 3.82 11.64 8.83
CA GLN A 76 2.98 10.59 8.22
C GLN A 76 2.48 10.94 6.80
N ASN A 77 3.41 11.37 5.93
CA ASN A 77 3.08 11.82 4.59
C ASN A 77 3.22 10.65 3.59
N PRO A 78 2.11 10.10 3.05
CA PRO A 78 2.16 8.98 2.12
C PRO A 78 2.88 9.31 0.81
N CYS A 79 2.87 10.57 0.35
CA CYS A 79 3.55 10.93 -0.90
C CYS A 79 5.08 10.77 -0.77
N LEU A 80 5.66 11.20 0.36
CA LEU A 80 7.10 11.07 0.62
C LEU A 80 7.51 9.62 0.90
N ASP A 81 6.63 8.88 1.57
CA ASP A 81 6.82 7.46 1.85
C ASP A 81 6.93 6.64 0.56
N TYR A 82 6.05 6.90 -0.41
CA TYR A 82 6.12 6.27 -1.74
C TYR A 82 7.42 6.64 -2.48
N VAL A 83 7.87 7.89 -2.41
CA VAL A 83 9.15 8.29 -3.04
C VAL A 83 10.31 7.47 -2.47
N LYS A 84 10.38 7.32 -1.15
CA LYS A 84 11.46 6.60 -0.47
C LYS A 84 11.42 5.09 -0.70
N HIS A 85 10.24 4.48 -0.55
CA HIS A 85 10.10 3.02 -0.48
C HIS A 85 9.69 2.35 -1.79
N VAL A 86 9.14 3.11 -2.74
CA VAL A 86 8.75 2.58 -4.06
C VAL A 86 9.69 3.10 -5.15
N ILE A 87 9.90 4.41 -5.24
CA ILE A 87 10.65 5.02 -6.35
C ILE A 87 12.16 4.89 -6.15
N LEU A 88 12.67 5.30 -4.99
CA LEU A 88 14.11 5.33 -4.67
C LEU A 88 14.63 4.06 -3.98
N SER A 89 13.80 3.01 -3.92
CA SER A 89 14.17 1.73 -3.29
C SER A 89 15.26 0.99 -4.08
N ALA A 90 15.29 1.15 -5.41
CA ALA A 90 16.29 0.52 -6.26
C ALA A 90 17.59 1.36 -6.30
N PRO A 91 18.77 0.72 -6.18
CA PRO A 91 20.04 1.43 -6.24
C PRO A 91 20.24 2.06 -7.62
N GLY A 92 20.42 3.38 -7.65
CA GLY A 92 20.56 4.17 -8.89
C GLY A 92 19.23 4.67 -9.47
N ALA A 93 18.10 4.45 -8.80
CA ALA A 93 16.86 5.12 -9.16
C ALA A 93 16.97 6.64 -8.94
N THR A 94 16.44 7.40 -9.88
CA THR A 94 16.41 8.87 -9.81
C THR A 94 14.98 9.36 -9.85
N PHE A 95 14.64 10.30 -8.99
CA PHE A 95 13.33 10.93 -8.98
C PHE A 95 13.43 12.35 -9.56
N LYS A 96 12.68 12.63 -10.63
CA LYS A 96 12.70 13.94 -11.30
C LYS A 96 11.45 14.73 -10.94
N VAL A 97 11.63 15.92 -10.38
CA VAL A 97 10.54 16.85 -10.07
C VAL A 97 10.82 18.16 -10.80
N GLY A 98 10.05 18.44 -11.86
CA GLY A 98 10.33 19.56 -12.74
C GLY A 98 11.72 19.43 -13.38
N GLU A 99 12.59 20.40 -13.14
CA GLU A 99 13.97 20.41 -13.67
C GLU A 99 14.99 19.74 -12.72
N ARG A 100 14.61 19.47 -11.46
CA ARG A 100 15.52 18.92 -10.45
C ARG A 100 15.46 17.40 -10.43
N THR A 101 16.62 16.78 -10.25
CA THR A 101 16.76 15.32 -10.13
C THR A 101 17.32 14.99 -8.76
N TYR A 102 16.61 14.13 -8.03
CA TYR A 102 16.96 13.68 -6.69
C TYR A 102 17.43 12.23 -6.72
N MET A 103 18.44 11.94 -5.91
CA MET A 103 18.98 10.59 -5.70
C MET A 103 18.60 10.03 -4.32
N ASP A 104 18.43 10.91 -3.33
CA ASP A 104 18.07 10.54 -1.97
C ASP A 104 16.70 11.10 -1.58
N ALA A 105 15.96 10.34 -0.77
CA ALA A 105 14.64 10.74 -0.29
C ALA A 105 14.71 11.85 0.77
N ALA A 106 15.82 11.97 1.50
CA ALA A 106 16.05 13.02 2.48
C ALA A 106 16.13 14.40 1.82
N ASP A 107 16.77 14.49 0.65
CA ASP A 107 16.86 15.74 -0.14
C ASP A 107 15.49 16.19 -0.63
N VAL A 108 14.68 15.24 -1.15
CA VAL A 108 13.29 15.53 -1.57
C VAL A 108 12.47 16.06 -0.40
N ARG A 109 12.61 15.44 0.78
CA ARG A 109 11.93 15.87 2.01
C ARG A 109 12.39 17.27 2.44
N ALA A 110 13.69 17.54 2.41
CA ALA A 110 14.24 18.84 2.79
C ALA A 110 13.72 19.96 1.88
N ASP A 111 13.79 19.79 0.56
CA ASP A 111 13.31 20.76 -0.43
C ASP A 111 11.79 20.96 -0.34
N PHE A 112 11.04 19.90 -0.02
CA PHE A 112 9.59 19.99 0.18
C PHE A 112 9.23 20.79 1.44
N LEU A 113 9.96 20.58 2.54
CA LEU A 113 9.77 21.34 3.80
C LEU A 113 10.23 22.79 3.68
N ALA A 114 11.29 23.04 2.90
CA ALA A 114 11.75 24.39 2.57
C ALA A 114 10.76 25.15 1.66
N GLY A 115 9.79 24.44 1.07
CA GLY A 115 8.80 25.03 0.17
C GLY A 115 9.30 25.24 -1.26
N GLU A 116 10.49 24.72 -1.61
CA GLU A 116 11.05 24.80 -2.96
C GLU A 116 10.26 23.93 -3.95
N ILE A 117 9.67 22.82 -3.46
CA ILE A 117 8.79 21.95 -4.23
C ILE A 117 7.33 22.21 -3.86
N SER A 118 6.50 22.54 -4.86
CA SER A 118 5.05 22.61 -4.66
C SER A 118 4.42 21.22 -4.48
N GLU A 119 3.38 21.10 -3.65
CA GLU A 119 2.64 19.83 -3.46
C GLU A 119 2.16 19.24 -4.80
N GLN A 120 1.65 20.11 -5.68
CA GLN A 120 1.17 19.70 -7.01
C GLN A 120 2.31 19.16 -7.89
N GLN A 121 3.49 19.77 -7.84
CA GLN A 121 4.66 19.28 -8.60
C GLN A 121 5.12 17.92 -8.07
N LEU A 122 5.18 17.74 -6.74
CA LEU A 122 5.54 16.46 -6.13
C LEU A 122 4.56 15.36 -6.55
N LYS A 123 3.25 15.61 -6.44
CA LYS A 123 2.21 14.65 -6.81
C LYS A 123 2.26 14.29 -8.30
N ARG A 124 2.40 15.27 -9.20
CA ARG A 124 2.52 15.01 -10.65
C ARG A 124 3.75 14.18 -10.98
N ALA A 125 4.90 14.54 -10.44
CA ALA A 125 6.13 13.77 -10.63
C ALA A 125 5.99 12.33 -10.11
N LEU A 126 5.31 12.16 -8.96
CA LEU A 126 5.03 10.85 -8.39
C LEU A 126 4.08 10.03 -9.28
N VAL A 127 3.04 10.64 -9.85
CA VAL A 127 2.12 9.98 -10.80
C VAL A 127 2.90 9.46 -12.01
N ASP A 128 3.77 10.26 -12.59
CA ASP A 128 4.59 9.86 -13.75
C ASP A 128 5.54 8.71 -13.40
N ALA A 129 6.19 8.79 -12.24
CA ALA A 129 7.12 7.77 -11.76
C ALA A 129 6.40 6.45 -11.46
N VAL A 130 5.26 6.47 -10.77
CA VAL A 130 4.46 5.28 -10.46
C VAL A 130 3.91 4.66 -11.74
N ASN A 131 3.38 5.46 -12.67
CA ASN A 131 2.91 4.95 -13.95
C ASN A 131 4.00 4.23 -14.74
N LYS A 132 5.25 4.72 -14.69
CA LYS A 132 6.40 4.06 -15.30
C LYS A 132 6.70 2.70 -14.66
N VAL A 133 6.57 2.59 -13.33
CA VAL A 133 6.76 1.32 -12.60
C VAL A 133 5.64 0.31 -12.92
N LEU A 134 4.40 0.78 -13.09
CA LEU A 134 3.24 -0.08 -13.40
C LEU A 134 3.15 -0.49 -14.87
N GLN A 135 3.80 0.24 -15.77
CA GLN A 135 3.75 -0.01 -17.21
C GLN A 135 4.07 -1.46 -17.65
N PRO A 136 5.14 -2.13 -17.16
CA PRO A 136 5.41 -3.53 -17.54
C PRO A 136 4.29 -4.48 -17.09
N VAL A 137 3.65 -4.21 -15.95
CA VAL A 137 2.54 -5.01 -15.44
C VAL A 137 1.30 -4.84 -16.33
N ARG A 138 0.97 -3.60 -16.70
CA ARG A 138 -0.12 -3.31 -17.65
C ARG A 138 0.09 -4.01 -18.99
N ALA A 139 1.30 -3.91 -19.54
CA ALA A 139 1.67 -4.58 -20.79
C ALA A 139 1.55 -6.10 -20.70
N HIS A 140 1.83 -6.71 -19.53
CA HIS A 140 1.64 -8.14 -19.34
C HIS A 140 0.17 -8.55 -19.42
N PHE A 141 -0.73 -7.84 -18.73
CA PHE A 141 -2.18 -8.09 -18.79
C PHE A 141 -2.82 -7.76 -20.15
N GLU A 142 -2.20 -6.89 -20.93
CA GLU A 142 -2.63 -6.57 -22.29
C GLU A 142 -2.17 -7.62 -23.30
N ASN A 143 -0.94 -8.14 -23.19
CA ASN A 143 -0.39 -9.06 -24.19
C ASN A 143 -0.68 -10.54 -23.91
N ASP A 144 -0.94 -10.90 -22.65
CA ASP A 144 -1.23 -12.28 -22.24
C ASP A 144 -2.74 -12.50 -22.02
N ALA A 145 -3.33 -13.42 -22.80
CA ALA A 145 -4.74 -13.75 -22.73
C ALA A 145 -5.14 -14.43 -21.40
N ALA A 146 -4.28 -15.30 -20.86
CA ALA A 146 -4.55 -16.00 -19.61
C ALA A 146 -4.51 -15.02 -18.43
N ALA A 147 -3.52 -14.13 -18.40
CA ALA A 147 -3.40 -13.10 -17.37
C ALA A 147 -4.63 -12.16 -17.37
N ARG A 148 -5.12 -11.79 -18.55
CA ARG A 148 -6.31 -10.94 -18.71
C ARG A 148 -7.57 -11.60 -18.17
N GLU A 149 -7.75 -12.90 -18.44
CA GLU A 149 -8.89 -13.66 -17.94
C GLU A 149 -8.87 -13.77 -16.41
N LEU A 150 -7.69 -14.06 -15.83
CA LEU A 150 -7.51 -14.09 -14.38
C LEU A 150 -7.85 -12.75 -13.74
N LEU A 151 -7.40 -11.64 -14.33
CA LEU A 151 -7.71 -10.31 -13.83
C LEU A 151 -9.22 -10.01 -13.88
N ALA A 152 -9.93 -10.49 -14.91
CA ALA A 152 -11.38 -10.35 -14.98
C ALA A 152 -12.08 -11.12 -13.83
N GLN A 153 -11.63 -12.33 -13.52
CA GLN A 153 -12.14 -13.12 -12.38
C GLN A 153 -11.86 -12.41 -11.04
N VAL A 154 -10.64 -11.88 -10.83
CA VAL A 154 -10.29 -11.15 -9.61
C VAL A 154 -11.15 -9.90 -9.43
N ARG A 155 -11.40 -9.16 -10.50
CA ARG A 155 -12.30 -7.99 -10.49
C ARG A 155 -13.74 -8.38 -10.18
N GLN A 156 -14.19 -9.54 -10.64
CA GLN A 156 -15.51 -10.07 -10.30
C GLN A 156 -15.62 -10.35 -8.79
N PHE A 157 -14.65 -11.07 -8.21
CA PHE A 157 -14.64 -11.36 -6.76
C PHE A 157 -14.57 -10.11 -5.88
N SER A 158 -13.99 -9.02 -6.40
CA SER A 158 -13.90 -7.76 -5.67
C SER A 158 -15.19 -6.95 -5.71
N LYS A 159 -16.06 -7.19 -6.70
CA LYS A 159 -17.40 -6.58 -6.83
C LYS A 159 -18.48 -7.39 -6.12
N GLU A 160 -18.32 -8.70 -6.09
CA GLU A 160 -19.25 -9.57 -5.39
C GLU A 160 -19.16 -9.32 -3.88
N PRO A 161 -20.30 -9.11 -3.19
CA PRO A 161 -20.29 -9.01 -1.75
C PRO A 161 -19.75 -10.33 -1.18
N ALA A 162 -18.88 -10.22 -0.16
CA ALA A 162 -18.35 -11.41 0.49
C ALA A 162 -19.52 -12.32 0.92
N PRO A 163 -19.47 -13.63 0.62
CA PRO A 163 -20.52 -14.53 1.07
C PRO A 163 -20.64 -14.44 2.59
N PRO A 164 -21.87 -14.52 3.14
CA PRO A 164 -22.10 -14.31 4.57
C PRO A 164 -21.39 -15.37 5.43
N THR A 165 -20.99 -16.48 4.84
CA THR A 165 -20.26 -17.56 5.50
C THR A 165 -19.03 -17.97 4.68
N LEU A 166 -17.91 -18.17 5.38
CA LEU A 166 -16.72 -18.76 4.76
C LEU A 166 -17.02 -20.20 4.36
N ARG A 167 -16.60 -20.58 3.15
CA ARG A 167 -16.69 -21.97 2.69
C ARG A 167 -15.80 -22.85 3.57
N ARG A 168 -16.41 -23.65 4.43
CA ARG A 168 -15.72 -24.68 5.22
C ARG A 168 -15.69 -26.00 4.45
N LEU A 169 -14.64 -26.79 4.67
CA LEU A 169 -14.59 -28.16 4.19
C LEU A 169 -15.76 -28.94 4.81
N ALA A 170 -16.48 -29.69 3.97
CA ALA A 170 -17.51 -30.60 4.44
C ALA A 170 -16.84 -31.84 5.03
N LEU A 171 -17.28 -32.25 6.22
CA LEU A 171 -16.87 -33.54 6.78
C LEU A 171 -17.42 -34.65 5.88
N LEU A 172 -16.56 -35.53 5.37
CA LEU A 172 -17.03 -36.72 4.68
C LEU A 172 -17.64 -37.68 5.70
N SER A 173 -18.94 -37.96 5.59
CA SER A 173 -19.58 -39.04 6.35
C SER A 173 -19.45 -40.35 5.56
N ALA A 174 -18.53 -41.23 5.98
CA ALA A 174 -18.45 -42.59 5.47
C ALA A 174 -19.21 -43.54 6.41
N ALA A 175 -20.06 -44.41 5.84
CA ALA A 175 -20.79 -45.44 6.59
C ALA A 175 -19.93 -46.68 6.89
N ASP A 176 -18.85 -46.87 6.13
CA ASP A 176 -17.96 -48.01 6.27
C ASP A 176 -16.96 -47.82 7.41
N ARG A 177 -16.70 -48.91 8.14
CA ARG A 177 -15.73 -48.94 9.23
C ARG A 177 -14.31 -48.87 8.65
N ALA A 178 -13.57 -47.82 8.99
CA ALA A 178 -12.15 -47.69 8.68
C ALA A 178 -11.30 -47.81 9.95
N CYS A 179 -10.17 -48.53 9.86
CA CYS A 179 -9.17 -48.60 10.92
C CYS A 179 -7.93 -47.83 10.47
N VAL A 180 -7.41 -46.93 11.32
CA VAL A 180 -6.20 -46.15 11.06
C VAL A 180 -5.17 -46.48 12.14
N VAL A 181 -3.94 -46.80 11.72
CA VAL A 181 -2.80 -47.02 12.62
C VAL A 181 -1.72 -46.01 12.28
N CYS A 182 -1.36 -45.15 13.23
CA CYS A 182 -0.25 -44.21 13.08
C CYS A 182 1.01 -44.83 13.70
N ALA A 183 2.06 -45.03 12.89
CA ALA A 183 3.35 -45.49 13.39
C ALA A 183 4.11 -44.34 14.08
N PRO A 184 4.83 -44.61 15.18
CA PRO A 184 5.69 -43.60 15.83
C PRO A 184 6.89 -43.24 14.94
N LEU A 185 7.21 -41.95 14.86
CA LEU A 185 8.43 -41.45 14.22
C LEU A 185 9.65 -41.85 15.08
N LEU A 186 10.62 -42.55 14.46
CA LEU A 186 11.92 -42.94 15.01
C LEU A 186 12.88 -41.75 15.10
#